data_AF-A0A8B7E2P9-F1
#
_entry.id   AF-A0A8B7E2P9-F1
#
_cell.length_a   1.000
_cell.length_b   1.000
_cell.length_c   1.000
_cell.angle_alpha   90.00
_cell.angle_beta   90.00
_cell.angle_gamma   90.00
#
_symmetry.space_group_name_H-M   'P 1'
#
loop_
_entity.id
_entity.type
_entity.pdbx_description
1 polymer ?
#
loop_
_entity_poly.entity_id
_entity_poly.type
_entity_poly.pdbx_seq_one_letter_code
_entity_poly.pdbx_strand_id
1 'polypeptide(L)'
;MRVKSFPLVSPVQKSFSSPETHFKASDFPRRTEIVCSPVSSSLFNCCYIEKLLSALDSSKGTGNDGIHPRVLKMCSKEFSVPLSLLFIRSFDSGQVPSGWKLANITPIFKKGQRTDSGNYRPISLTSAIGKVMEKIMRDVMTEHLVKHNLLSCHQHGSVKSRSCVTNLLEVMDIITKALSDNCAALLILLDFAKAFDRVSHLLLYHKLAGYGFGNNILAWLKDFLENRKQRVVLGNFSSQWKGVHSGVPQGSQINRASALLCDGPAGHLRGAKHKIDRELSKNSQRHNFFRNRVVSSWNALPASLVAANSVDRFKNNYDKWNRSISRRSTLDTRLIEVKLIVEIL
;
A
#
# COMPACT_ATOMS: atom_id res chain seq x y z
N MET A 1 -51.41 -1.30 -11.65
CA MET A 1 -51.65 0.05 -11.10
C MET A 1 -50.83 0.21 -9.81
N ARG A 2 -50.29 1.39 -9.53
CA ARG A 2 -49.47 1.74 -8.32
C ARG A 2 -48.22 0.90 -8.04
N VAL A 3 -47.17 1.15 -8.82
CA VAL A 3 -45.78 1.01 -8.35
C VAL A 3 -45.59 1.97 -7.17
N LYS A 4 -45.20 1.47 -6.00
CA LYS A 4 -44.73 2.34 -4.90
C LYS A 4 -43.26 2.69 -5.14
N SER A 5 -43.01 3.89 -5.66
CA SER A 5 -41.68 4.48 -5.73
C SER A 5 -41.15 4.77 -4.33
N PHE A 6 -40.23 3.95 -3.84
CA PHE A 6 -39.38 4.33 -2.71
C PHE A 6 -38.23 5.20 -3.24
N PRO A 7 -37.91 6.34 -2.60
CA PRO A 7 -36.79 7.16 -3.02
C PRO A 7 -35.50 6.34 -2.86
N LEU A 8 -34.72 6.26 -3.94
CA LEU A 8 -33.34 5.80 -3.89
C LEU A 8 -32.57 6.75 -2.97
N VAL A 9 -32.40 6.36 -1.71
CA VAL A 9 -31.42 6.99 -0.84
C VAL A 9 -30.07 6.69 -1.46
N SER A 10 -29.56 7.66 -2.22
CA SER A 10 -28.23 7.58 -2.82
C SER A 10 -27.25 7.28 -1.68
N PRO A 11 -26.51 6.15 -1.72
CA PRO A 11 -25.36 6.03 -0.86
C PRO A 11 -24.44 7.15 -1.29
N VAL A 12 -24.31 8.18 -0.45
CA VAL A 12 -23.36 9.26 -0.67
C VAL A 12 -21.98 8.63 -0.58
N GLN A 13 -21.50 8.14 -1.73
CA GLN A 13 -20.09 8.06 -2.00
C GLN A 13 -19.58 9.49 -1.86
N LYS A 14 -19.21 9.85 -0.63
CA LYS A 14 -18.35 11.01 -0.40
C LYS A 14 -17.17 10.79 -1.34
N SER A 15 -17.11 11.61 -2.38
CA SER A 15 -15.91 11.80 -3.17
C SER A 15 -14.87 12.32 -2.18
N PHE A 16 -14.08 11.40 -1.64
CA PHE A 16 -12.97 11.74 -0.77
C PHE A 16 -11.91 12.37 -1.66
N SER A 17 -12.05 13.67 -1.86
CA SER A 17 -10.96 14.54 -2.29
C SER A 17 -9.77 14.25 -1.37
N SER A 18 -8.60 13.97 -1.97
CA SER A 18 -7.37 13.94 -1.18
C SER A 18 -7.24 15.25 -0.41
N PRO A 19 -6.73 15.24 0.84
CA PRO A 19 -6.38 16.47 1.55
C PRO A 19 -5.11 17.06 0.93
N GLU A 20 -5.24 17.69 -0.25
CA GLU A 20 -4.12 18.18 -1.08
C GLU A 20 -3.50 19.49 -0.56
N THR A 21 -4.03 20.07 0.51
CA THR A 21 -3.82 21.49 0.84
C THR A 21 -2.59 21.83 1.70
N HIS A 22 -1.78 20.86 2.16
CA HIS A 22 -0.73 21.13 3.17
C HIS A 22 0.62 20.41 3.01
N PHE A 23 0.97 19.91 1.82
CA PHE A 23 2.30 19.32 1.58
C PHE A 23 3.15 20.21 0.68
N LYS A 24 4.34 20.56 1.15
CA LYS A 24 5.36 21.30 0.40
C LYS A 24 6.41 20.34 -0.15
N ALA A 25 7.09 20.71 -1.22
CA ALA A 25 8.21 19.92 -1.76
C ALA A 25 9.32 19.68 -0.71
N SER A 26 9.51 20.62 0.23
CA SER A 26 10.41 20.49 1.38
C SER A 26 10.09 19.34 2.33
N ASP A 27 8.86 18.83 2.33
CA ASP A 27 8.43 17.73 3.21
C ASP A 27 8.89 16.36 2.68
N PHE A 28 9.41 16.32 1.45
CA PHE A 28 9.95 15.15 0.76
C PHE A 28 11.44 15.33 0.45
N PRO A 29 12.32 15.26 1.46
CA PRO A 29 13.77 15.31 1.23
C PRO A 29 14.21 14.15 0.32
N ARG A 30 15.25 14.38 -0.49
CA ARG A 30 15.96 13.30 -1.19
C ARG A 30 16.45 12.29 -0.16
N ARG A 31 16.14 11.02 -0.38
CA ARG A 31 16.65 9.88 0.41
C ARG A 31 17.96 9.34 -0.14
N THR A 32 18.30 9.69 -1.37
CA THR A 32 19.52 9.26 -2.06
C THR A 32 19.87 10.26 -3.16
N GLU A 33 21.16 10.44 -3.41
CA GLU A 33 21.67 11.09 -4.63
C GLU A 33 21.91 10.07 -5.76
N ILE A 34 21.72 8.77 -5.48
CA ILE A 34 21.83 7.70 -6.48
C ILE A 34 20.60 7.71 -7.36
N VAL A 35 20.77 8.14 -8.61
CA VAL A 35 19.74 8.05 -9.64
C VAL A 35 19.63 6.60 -10.12
N CYS A 36 18.41 6.08 -10.17
CA CYS A 36 18.09 4.80 -10.82
C CYS A 36 18.59 4.86 -12.27
N SER A 37 19.52 3.96 -12.62
CA SER A 37 20.20 3.94 -13.90
C SER A 37 19.22 4.04 -15.08
N PRO A 38 19.59 4.71 -16.19
CA PRO A 38 18.74 4.80 -17.37
C PRO A 38 18.27 3.41 -17.78
N VAL A 39 16.96 3.21 -17.82
CA VAL A 39 16.35 1.98 -18.33
C VAL A 39 16.64 1.94 -19.82
N SER A 40 17.59 1.10 -20.22
CA SER A 40 17.91 0.88 -21.63
C SER A 40 16.77 0.12 -22.31
N SER A 41 16.60 0.35 -23.62
CA SER A 41 15.66 -0.36 -24.48
C SER A 41 15.86 -1.89 -24.44
N SER A 42 17.04 -2.37 -24.02
CA SER A 42 17.32 -3.79 -23.76
C SER A 42 16.43 -4.43 -22.69
N LEU A 43 15.86 -3.65 -21.76
CA LEU A 43 14.88 -4.15 -20.78
C LEU A 43 13.63 -4.72 -21.45
N PHE A 44 13.23 -4.16 -22.59
CA PHE A 44 12.03 -4.55 -23.33
C PHE A 44 12.32 -5.53 -24.47
N ASN A 45 13.43 -6.28 -24.39
CA ASN A 45 13.80 -7.29 -25.37
C ASN A 45 12.66 -8.32 -25.59
N CYS A 46 12.38 -8.65 -26.86
CA CYS A 46 11.31 -9.58 -27.23
C CYS A 46 11.42 -10.96 -26.55
N CYS A 47 12.62 -11.55 -26.45
CA CYS A 47 12.83 -12.83 -25.77
C CYS A 47 12.57 -12.76 -24.26
N TYR A 48 12.74 -11.59 -23.62
CA TYR A 48 12.34 -11.39 -22.22
C TYR A 48 10.83 -11.28 -22.10
N ILE A 49 10.17 -10.55 -23.00
CA ILE A 49 8.72 -10.42 -23.05
C ILE A 49 8.05 -11.77 -23.34
N GLU A 50 8.56 -12.58 -24.28
CA GLU A 50 8.09 -13.95 -24.55
C GLU A 50 8.11 -14.81 -23.27
N LYS A 51 9.20 -14.74 -22.48
CA LYS A 51 9.30 -15.43 -21.18
C LYS A 51 8.24 -14.95 -20.19
N LEU A 52 7.97 -13.64 -20.13
CA LEU A 52 6.91 -13.07 -19.28
C LEU A 52 5.50 -13.50 -19.71
N LEU A 53 5.24 -13.56 -21.02
CA LEU A 53 3.96 -14.00 -21.59
C LEU A 53 3.74 -15.51 -21.36
N SER A 54 4.77 -16.32 -21.61
CA SER A 54 4.76 -17.77 -21.36
C SER A 54 4.58 -18.11 -19.87
N ALA A 55 5.04 -17.23 -18.97
CA ALA A 55 4.85 -17.36 -17.53
C ALA A 55 3.47 -16.88 -17.02
N LEU A 56 2.56 -16.39 -17.88
CA LEU A 56 1.23 -15.94 -17.47
C LEU A 56 0.39 -17.09 -16.89
N ASP A 57 -0.41 -16.74 -15.88
CA ASP A 57 -1.40 -17.62 -15.27
C ASP A 57 -2.68 -17.63 -16.11
N SER A 58 -2.93 -18.77 -16.76
CA SER A 58 -4.07 -19.00 -17.67
C SER A 58 -5.41 -19.26 -16.97
N SER A 59 -5.45 -19.19 -15.63
CA SER A 59 -6.68 -19.18 -14.81
C SER A 59 -7.20 -17.77 -14.52
N LYS A 60 -6.41 -16.71 -14.81
CA LYS A 60 -6.79 -15.33 -14.51
C LYS A 60 -7.81 -14.80 -15.51
N GLY A 61 -8.82 -14.11 -15.00
CA GLY A 61 -9.86 -13.47 -15.80
C GLY A 61 -9.33 -12.35 -16.71
N THR A 62 -10.07 -12.13 -17.80
CA THR A 62 -9.84 -11.13 -18.83
C THR A 62 -9.91 -9.69 -18.31
N GLY A 63 -9.15 -8.78 -18.93
CA GLY A 63 -9.22 -7.35 -18.67
C GLY A 63 -10.43 -6.66 -19.31
N ASN A 64 -10.36 -5.35 -19.45
CA ASN A 64 -11.34 -4.57 -20.22
C ASN A 64 -11.20 -4.75 -21.75
N ASP A 65 -10.05 -5.27 -22.19
CA ASP A 65 -9.56 -5.41 -23.56
C ASP A 65 -10.03 -6.69 -24.27
N GLY A 66 -10.71 -7.60 -23.57
CA GLY A 66 -11.18 -8.88 -24.14
C GLY A 66 -10.08 -9.93 -24.33
N ILE A 67 -8.80 -9.58 -24.13
CA ILE A 67 -7.65 -10.47 -24.36
C ILE A 67 -7.42 -11.36 -23.13
N HIS A 68 -7.81 -12.63 -23.24
CA HIS A 68 -7.62 -13.60 -22.16
C HIS A 68 -6.13 -13.98 -22.00
N PRO A 69 -5.57 -14.07 -20.78
CA PRO A 69 -4.15 -14.39 -20.54
C PRO A 69 -3.66 -15.69 -21.20
N ARG A 70 -4.56 -16.67 -21.39
CA ARG A 70 -4.28 -17.91 -22.14
C ARG A 70 -3.86 -17.66 -23.59
N VAL A 71 -4.47 -16.70 -24.28
CA VAL A 71 -4.13 -16.36 -25.68
C VAL A 71 -2.72 -15.78 -25.74
N LEU A 72 -2.42 -14.83 -24.85
CA LEU A 72 -1.08 -14.25 -24.72
C LEU A 72 0.00 -15.28 -24.38
N LYS A 73 -0.34 -16.31 -23.58
CA LYS A 73 0.57 -17.40 -23.23
C LYS A 73 0.82 -18.37 -24.39
N MET A 74 -0.22 -18.69 -25.17
CA MET A 74 -0.12 -19.62 -26.31
C MET A 74 0.56 -18.98 -27.52
N CYS A 75 0.29 -17.70 -27.77
CA CYS A 75 0.86 -16.92 -28.88
C CYS A 75 2.00 -16.00 -28.40
N SER A 76 2.80 -16.46 -27.44
CA SER A 76 3.80 -15.62 -26.76
C SER A 76 4.91 -15.15 -27.70
N LYS A 77 5.26 -15.96 -28.70
CA LYS A 77 6.27 -15.65 -29.73
C LYS A 77 5.78 -14.53 -30.65
N GLU A 78 4.57 -14.68 -31.15
CA GLU A 78 3.91 -13.78 -32.09
C GLU A 78 3.66 -12.41 -31.46
N PHE A 79 3.25 -12.37 -30.19
CA PHE A 79 3.07 -11.12 -29.44
C PHE A 79 4.37 -10.49 -28.93
N SER A 80 5.48 -11.23 -28.83
CA SER A 80 6.72 -10.75 -28.20
C SER A 80 7.29 -9.49 -28.87
N VAL A 81 7.36 -9.46 -30.20
CA VAL A 81 7.96 -8.36 -30.98
C VAL A 81 7.04 -7.13 -31.02
N PRO A 82 5.73 -7.23 -31.33
CA PRO A 82 4.83 -6.07 -31.26
C PRO A 82 4.75 -5.47 -29.86
N LEU A 83 4.72 -6.28 -28.80
CA LEU A 83 4.69 -5.79 -27.42
C LEU A 83 6.02 -5.19 -26.98
N SER A 84 7.16 -5.69 -27.47
CA SER A 84 8.47 -5.04 -27.29
C SER A 84 8.47 -3.60 -27.78
N LEU A 85 8.08 -3.38 -29.04
CA LEU A 85 8.02 -2.05 -29.65
C LEU A 85 6.99 -1.14 -28.94
N LEU A 86 5.86 -1.69 -28.51
CA LEU A 86 4.85 -0.94 -27.75
C LEU A 86 5.35 -0.53 -26.36
N PHE A 87 6.04 -1.41 -25.64
CA PHE A 87 6.57 -1.12 -24.31
C PHE A 87 7.70 -0.09 -24.37
N ILE A 88 8.61 -0.19 -25.35
CA ILE A 88 9.66 0.82 -25.62
C ILE A 88 9.00 2.19 -25.86
N ARG A 89 8.08 2.30 -26.83
CA ARG A 89 7.42 3.59 -27.13
C ARG A 89 6.63 4.14 -25.96
N SER A 90 5.93 3.28 -25.20
CA SER A 90 5.20 3.70 -23.98
C SER A 90 6.16 4.23 -22.91
N PHE A 91 7.29 3.58 -22.71
CA PHE A 91 8.29 3.99 -21.73
C PHE A 91 9.02 5.29 -22.12
N ASP A 92 9.48 5.38 -23.36
CA ASP A 92 10.27 6.52 -23.85
C ASP A 92 9.45 7.81 -23.94
N SER A 93 8.16 7.70 -24.31
CA SER A 93 7.23 8.84 -24.30
C SER A 93 6.67 9.17 -22.92
N GLY A 94 6.84 8.26 -21.93
CA GLY A 94 6.14 8.33 -20.64
C GLY A 94 4.62 8.17 -20.72
N GLN A 95 4.05 7.77 -21.88
CA GLN A 95 2.61 7.66 -22.09
C GLN A 95 2.12 6.21 -22.03
N VAL A 96 1.04 5.99 -21.29
CA VAL A 96 0.40 4.68 -21.10
C VAL A 96 -0.82 4.56 -22.02
N PRO A 97 -0.92 3.50 -22.83
CA PRO A 97 -2.10 3.18 -23.61
C PRO A 97 -3.39 3.27 -22.79
N SER A 98 -4.37 4.03 -23.28
CA SER A 98 -5.61 4.36 -22.56
C SER A 98 -6.36 3.12 -22.05
N GLY A 99 -6.37 2.03 -22.82
CA GLY A 99 -6.97 0.75 -22.42
C GLY A 99 -6.36 0.12 -21.15
N TRP A 100 -5.08 0.38 -20.83
CA TRP A 100 -4.46 -0.12 -19.59
C TRP A 100 -4.86 0.71 -18.36
N LYS A 101 -5.38 1.92 -18.58
CA LYS A 101 -5.89 2.84 -17.54
C LYS A 101 -7.37 2.57 -17.19
N LEU A 102 -8.02 1.66 -17.90
CA LEU A 102 -9.38 1.18 -17.64
C LEU A 102 -9.39 -0.07 -16.76
N ALA A 103 -10.30 -0.13 -15.78
CA ALA A 103 -10.49 -1.30 -14.90
C ALA A 103 -11.97 -1.75 -14.85
N ASN A 104 -12.20 -3.05 -15.05
CA ASN A 104 -13.46 -3.69 -14.67
C ASN A 104 -13.35 -4.11 -13.19
N ILE A 105 -14.30 -3.69 -12.35
CA ILE A 105 -14.35 -4.02 -10.93
C ILE A 105 -15.29 -5.21 -10.72
N THR A 106 -14.73 -6.32 -10.24
CA THR A 106 -15.48 -7.49 -9.79
C THR A 106 -15.57 -7.49 -8.26
N PRO A 107 -16.75 -7.29 -7.67
CA PRO A 107 -16.90 -7.25 -6.21
C PRO A 107 -16.90 -8.68 -5.63
N ILE A 108 -15.90 -9.00 -4.80
CA ILE A 108 -15.83 -10.29 -4.08
C ILE A 108 -16.36 -10.12 -2.67
N PHE A 109 -17.39 -10.89 -2.30
CA PHE A 109 -17.97 -10.86 -0.95
C PHE A 109 -16.94 -11.28 0.11
N LYS A 110 -16.82 -10.49 1.19
CA LYS A 110 -15.83 -10.72 2.27
C LYS A 110 -16.46 -11.31 3.54
N LYS A 111 -17.49 -10.67 4.10
CA LYS A 111 -18.22 -11.07 5.33
C LYS A 111 -19.42 -10.14 5.55
N GLY A 112 -20.36 -10.48 6.44
CA GLY A 112 -21.45 -9.57 6.84
C GLY A 112 -22.68 -9.65 5.95
N GLN A 113 -23.42 -8.54 5.81
CA GLN A 113 -24.64 -8.49 4.98
C GLN A 113 -24.30 -8.31 3.50
N ARG A 114 -24.91 -9.12 2.63
CA ARG A 114 -24.72 -9.09 1.16
C ARG A 114 -25.33 -7.86 0.47
N THR A 115 -26.22 -7.14 1.14
CA THR A 115 -26.85 -5.89 0.67
C THR A 115 -25.95 -4.67 0.82
N ASP A 116 -24.96 -4.72 1.72
CA ASP A 116 -24.02 -3.62 1.94
C ASP A 116 -22.78 -3.76 1.06
N SER A 117 -22.58 -2.76 0.18
CA SER A 117 -21.40 -2.66 -0.70
C SER A 117 -20.05 -2.63 0.06
N GLY A 118 -20.01 -2.17 1.31
CA GLY A 118 -18.82 -2.13 2.16
C GLY A 118 -18.30 -3.53 2.53
N ASN A 119 -19.14 -4.55 2.42
CA ASN A 119 -18.80 -5.94 2.69
C ASN A 119 -18.15 -6.68 1.51
N TYR A 120 -17.90 -5.99 0.40
CA TYR A 120 -17.25 -6.52 -0.80
C TYR A 120 -15.84 -5.91 -0.99
N ARG A 121 -14.92 -6.72 -1.52
CA ARG A 121 -13.60 -6.29 -2.01
C ARG A 121 -13.68 -5.97 -3.50
N PRO A 122 -13.36 -4.74 -3.95
CA PRO A 122 -13.38 -4.37 -5.36
C PRO A 122 -12.09 -4.84 -6.07
N ILE A 123 -12.12 -6.01 -6.71
CA ILE A 123 -10.95 -6.49 -7.47
C ILE A 123 -10.89 -5.82 -8.84
N SER A 124 -9.76 -5.18 -9.15
CA SER A 124 -9.54 -4.51 -10.44
C SER A 124 -8.99 -5.47 -11.50
N LEU A 125 -9.82 -5.79 -12.49
CA LEU A 125 -9.42 -6.47 -13.72
C LEU A 125 -8.96 -5.42 -14.76
N THR A 126 -7.66 -5.12 -14.73
CA THR A 126 -6.94 -4.37 -15.79
C THR A 126 -6.40 -5.32 -16.88
N SER A 127 -6.04 -4.75 -18.04
CA SER A 127 -5.43 -5.45 -19.18
C SER A 127 -4.31 -6.40 -18.76
N ALA A 128 -4.29 -7.61 -19.32
CA ALA A 128 -3.22 -8.58 -19.09
C ALA A 128 -1.87 -8.08 -19.64
N ILE A 129 -1.89 -7.40 -20.80
CA ILE A 129 -0.72 -6.76 -21.40
C ILE A 129 -0.22 -5.63 -20.50
N GLY A 130 -1.13 -4.77 -20.03
CA GLY A 130 -0.81 -3.72 -19.05
C GLY A 130 -0.11 -4.30 -17.81
N LYS A 131 -0.63 -5.39 -17.24
CA LYS A 131 0.00 -6.08 -16.08
C LYS A 131 1.40 -6.63 -16.36
N VAL A 132 1.75 -6.97 -17.61
CA VAL A 132 3.13 -7.34 -17.97
C VAL A 132 4.03 -6.12 -17.88
N MET A 133 3.63 -4.98 -18.46
CA MET A 133 4.37 -3.72 -18.36
C MET A 133 4.51 -3.25 -16.90
N GLU A 134 3.40 -3.26 -16.13
CA GLU A 134 3.43 -2.96 -14.70
C GLU A 134 4.37 -3.90 -13.91
N LYS A 135 4.53 -5.16 -14.33
CA LYS A 135 5.47 -6.11 -13.73
C LYS A 135 6.92 -5.73 -14.04
N ILE A 136 7.24 -5.37 -15.28
CA ILE A 136 8.57 -4.90 -15.68
C ILE A 136 8.95 -3.67 -14.86
N MET A 137 8.06 -2.67 -14.80
CA MET A 137 8.26 -1.44 -14.03
C MET A 137 8.47 -1.72 -12.54
N ARG A 138 7.63 -2.58 -11.91
CA ARG A 138 7.80 -2.98 -10.51
C ARG A 138 9.15 -3.66 -10.28
N ASP A 139 9.60 -4.53 -11.17
CA ASP A 139 10.84 -5.29 -10.98
C ASP A 139 12.07 -4.37 -11.04
N VAL A 140 12.13 -3.43 -11.99
CA VAL A 140 13.15 -2.35 -12.03
C VAL A 140 13.16 -1.53 -10.75
N MET A 141 11.97 -1.07 -10.31
CA MET A 141 11.86 -0.26 -9.09
C MET A 141 12.34 -1.03 -7.86
N THR A 142 11.98 -2.31 -7.75
CA THR A 142 12.34 -3.16 -6.61
C THR A 142 13.84 -3.45 -6.61
N GLU A 143 14.44 -3.68 -7.78
CA GLU A 143 15.89 -3.88 -7.91
C GLU A 143 16.68 -2.66 -7.45
N HIS A 144 16.32 -1.45 -7.91
CA HIS A 144 16.96 -0.20 -7.45
C HIS A 144 16.87 -0.03 -5.93
N LEU A 145 15.68 -0.22 -5.36
CA LEU A 145 15.43 -0.05 -3.92
C LEU A 145 16.21 -1.05 -3.05
N VAL A 146 16.36 -2.29 -3.51
CA VAL A 146 17.12 -3.34 -2.80
C VAL A 146 18.63 -3.16 -2.99
N LYS A 147 19.09 -2.95 -4.23
CA LYS A 147 20.52 -2.79 -4.58
C LYS A 147 21.19 -1.63 -3.84
N HIS A 148 20.44 -0.57 -3.60
CA HIS A 148 20.93 0.64 -2.92
C HIS A 148 20.47 0.74 -1.45
N ASN A 149 19.96 -0.34 -0.85
CA ASN A 149 19.53 -0.41 0.56
C ASN A 149 18.58 0.73 0.99
N LEU A 150 17.67 1.14 0.09
CA LEU A 150 16.75 2.27 0.31
C LEU A 150 15.50 1.87 1.10
N LEU A 151 15.32 0.56 1.35
CA LEU A 151 14.24 0.00 2.16
C LEU A 151 14.70 -0.18 3.61
N SER A 152 13.77 -0.08 4.56
CA SER A 152 14.06 -0.42 5.96
C SER A 152 14.49 -1.88 6.07
N CYS A 153 15.53 -2.15 6.86
CA CYS A 153 15.91 -3.50 7.24
C CYS A 153 14.81 -4.24 8.04
N HIS A 154 13.75 -3.54 8.46
CA HIS A 154 12.56 -4.05 9.15
C HIS A 154 11.32 -4.17 8.22
N GLN A 155 11.44 -3.91 6.91
CA GLN A 155 10.31 -4.02 5.99
C GLN A 155 10.17 -5.46 5.47
N HIS A 156 9.06 -6.14 5.80
CA HIS A 156 8.81 -7.51 5.32
C HIS A 156 7.79 -7.57 4.18
N GLY A 157 6.83 -6.63 4.14
CA GLY A 157 5.80 -6.58 3.11
C GLY A 157 6.38 -6.31 1.72
N SER A 158 6.04 -7.16 0.75
CA SER A 158 6.46 -7.06 -0.66
C SER A 158 7.98 -7.15 -0.96
N VAL A 159 8.82 -7.53 0.02
CA VAL A 159 10.27 -7.70 -0.18
C VAL A 159 10.60 -9.17 -0.50
N LYS A 160 11.51 -9.40 -1.47
CA LYS A 160 11.99 -10.74 -1.82
C LYS A 160 12.67 -11.40 -0.61
N SER A 161 12.44 -12.70 -0.42
CA SER A 161 12.99 -13.50 0.68
C SER A 161 12.56 -13.04 2.10
N ARG A 162 11.46 -12.30 2.22
CA ARG A 162 10.83 -11.94 3.50
C ARG A 162 9.37 -12.39 3.54
N SER A 163 8.84 -12.64 4.74
CA SER A 163 7.48 -13.13 4.95
C SER A 163 6.91 -12.64 6.28
N CYS A 164 5.61 -12.85 6.50
CA CYS A 164 4.98 -12.65 7.82
C CYS A 164 5.62 -13.50 8.92
N VAL A 165 6.19 -14.66 8.58
CA VAL A 165 6.90 -15.51 9.54
C VAL A 165 8.23 -14.86 9.95
N THR A 166 8.99 -14.31 9.01
CA THR A 166 10.24 -13.62 9.37
C THR A 166 9.99 -12.32 10.13
N ASN A 167 8.87 -11.63 9.86
CA ASN A 167 8.42 -10.49 10.67
C ASN A 167 8.12 -10.96 12.11
N LEU A 168 7.24 -11.96 12.25
CA LEU A 168 6.86 -12.49 13.56
C LEU A 168 8.06 -12.98 14.38
N LEU A 169 9.03 -13.64 13.76
CA LEU A 169 10.26 -14.09 14.44
C LEU A 169 11.09 -12.91 14.96
N GLU A 170 11.27 -11.85 14.17
CA GLU A 170 11.99 -10.66 14.64
C GLU A 170 11.27 -10.00 15.82
N VAL A 171 9.95 -9.87 15.74
CA VAL A 171 9.10 -9.32 16.82
C VAL A 171 9.21 -10.15 18.10
N MET A 172 9.20 -11.49 17.97
CA MET A 172 9.33 -12.39 19.12
C MET A 172 10.72 -12.31 19.74
N ASP A 173 11.79 -12.17 18.95
CA ASP A 173 13.16 -11.98 19.45
C ASP A 173 13.28 -10.68 20.28
N ILE A 174 12.78 -9.56 19.76
CA ILE A 174 12.77 -8.26 20.46
C ILE A 174 12.01 -8.34 21.79
N ILE A 175 10.82 -8.97 21.79
CA ILE A 175 10.01 -9.14 23.01
C ILE A 175 10.72 -10.07 24.00
N THR A 176 11.29 -11.18 23.53
CA THR A 176 11.98 -12.17 24.40
C THR A 176 13.23 -11.57 25.03
N LYS A 177 13.99 -10.77 24.28
CA LYS A 177 15.14 -10.03 24.80
C LYS A 177 14.73 -9.02 25.87
N ALA A 178 13.72 -8.20 25.60
CA ALA A 178 13.22 -7.23 26.58
C ALA A 178 12.78 -7.92 27.89
N LEU A 179 12.10 -9.07 27.80
CA LEU A 179 11.68 -9.84 28.98
C LEU A 179 12.87 -10.44 29.75
N SER A 180 13.90 -10.92 29.03
CA SER A 180 15.16 -11.42 29.63
C SER A 180 15.91 -10.31 30.38
N ASP A 181 15.91 -9.10 29.81
CA ASP A 181 16.49 -7.88 30.39
C ASP A 181 15.60 -7.26 31.50
N ASN A 182 14.60 -7.99 32.02
CA ASN A 182 13.61 -7.54 33.02
C ASN A 182 12.82 -6.27 32.63
N CYS A 183 12.75 -5.95 31.35
CA CYS A 183 12.02 -4.80 30.83
C CYS A 183 10.57 -5.17 30.47
N ALA A 184 9.66 -4.22 30.69
CA ALA A 184 8.28 -4.35 30.21
C ALA A 184 8.22 -4.06 28.69
N ALA A 185 7.66 -5.01 27.93
CA ALA A 185 7.47 -4.89 26.48
C ALA A 185 6.03 -4.47 26.13
N LEU A 186 5.88 -3.51 25.22
CA LEU A 186 4.58 -3.10 24.65
C LEU A 186 4.61 -3.20 23.13
N LEU A 187 3.74 -4.02 22.58
CA LEU A 187 3.53 -4.17 21.14
C LEU A 187 2.38 -3.27 20.68
N ILE A 188 2.65 -2.32 19.77
CA ILE A 188 1.62 -1.50 19.12
C ILE A 188 1.50 -1.95 17.66
N LEU A 189 0.31 -2.44 17.29
CA LEU A 189 -0.03 -2.87 15.94
C LEU A 189 -0.87 -1.79 15.27
N LEU A 190 -0.51 -1.39 14.05
CA LEU A 190 -1.22 -0.39 13.26
C LEU A 190 -1.67 -0.96 11.91
N ASP A 191 -2.93 -0.74 11.56
CA ASP A 191 -3.53 -1.08 10.26
C ASP A 191 -4.07 0.18 9.58
N PHE A 192 -3.71 0.39 8.31
CA PHE A 192 -4.16 1.53 7.54
C PHE A 192 -5.46 1.21 6.79
N ALA A 193 -6.58 1.66 7.36
CA ALA A 193 -7.90 1.54 6.76
C ALA A 193 -7.91 2.05 5.30
N LYS A 194 -8.05 1.12 4.34
CA LYS A 194 -8.05 1.36 2.89
C LYS A 194 -6.78 2.06 2.37
N ALA A 195 -5.60 1.62 2.82
CA ALA A 195 -4.30 2.18 2.44
C ALA A 195 -4.18 2.48 0.94
N PHE A 196 -4.42 1.48 0.08
CA PHE A 196 -4.25 1.60 -1.38
C PHE A 196 -5.27 2.50 -2.06
N ASP A 197 -6.52 2.57 -1.56
CA ASP A 197 -7.57 3.47 -2.11
C ASP A 197 -7.28 4.95 -1.81
N ARG A 198 -6.43 5.21 -0.80
CA ARG A 198 -6.18 6.54 -0.21
C ARG A 198 -4.81 7.14 -0.58
N VAL A 199 -4.01 6.47 -1.41
CA VAL A 199 -2.71 6.99 -1.85
C VAL A 199 -2.92 8.24 -2.72
N SER A 200 -2.45 9.40 -2.27
CA SER A 200 -2.39 10.60 -3.11
C SER A 200 -1.31 10.43 -4.17
N HIS A 201 -1.67 10.65 -5.44
CA HIS A 201 -0.75 10.52 -6.58
C HIS A 201 0.40 11.54 -6.50
N LEU A 202 0.11 12.77 -6.04
CA LEU A 202 1.11 13.82 -5.85
C LEU A 202 2.16 13.45 -4.79
N LEU A 203 1.72 12.93 -3.64
CA LEU A 203 2.63 12.51 -2.56
C LEU A 203 3.46 11.28 -2.97
N LEU A 204 2.84 10.34 -3.71
CA LEU A 204 3.54 9.19 -4.27
C LEU A 204 4.62 9.65 -5.29
N TYR A 205 4.30 10.60 -6.17
CA TYR A 205 5.25 11.17 -7.13
C TYR A 205 6.44 11.84 -6.45
N HIS A 206 6.21 12.74 -5.49
CA HIS A 206 7.31 13.38 -4.75
C HIS A 206 8.15 12.37 -3.97
N LYS A 207 7.52 11.36 -3.37
CA LYS A 207 8.23 10.29 -2.68
C LYS A 207 9.09 9.49 -3.65
N LEU A 208 8.55 9.05 -4.80
CA LEU A 208 9.30 8.37 -5.86
C LEU A 208 10.52 9.17 -6.34
N ALA A 209 10.36 10.47 -6.60
CA ALA A 209 11.45 11.36 -6.97
C ALA A 209 12.54 11.41 -5.89
N GLY A 210 12.14 11.45 -4.60
CA GLY A 210 13.07 11.38 -3.46
C GLY A 210 13.85 10.06 -3.33
N TYR A 211 13.39 8.96 -3.94
CA TYR A 211 14.13 7.69 -4.04
C TYR A 211 15.05 7.61 -5.26
N GLY A 212 15.19 8.69 -6.03
CA GLY A 212 16.11 8.76 -7.17
C GLY A 212 15.60 8.10 -8.45
N PHE A 213 14.30 7.82 -8.60
CA PHE A 213 13.77 7.29 -9.86
C PHE A 213 13.87 8.32 -10.99
N GLY A 214 14.36 7.87 -12.16
CA GLY A 214 14.55 8.73 -13.32
C GLY A 214 13.24 9.21 -13.97
N ASN A 215 13.32 10.30 -14.73
CA ASN A 215 12.16 11.01 -15.29
C ASN A 215 11.20 10.10 -16.09
N ASN A 216 11.69 9.15 -16.89
CA ASN A 216 10.83 8.26 -17.69
C ASN A 216 9.97 7.36 -16.80
N ILE A 217 10.53 6.81 -15.71
CA ILE A 217 9.80 6.01 -14.72
C ILE A 217 8.73 6.87 -14.03
N LEU A 218 9.09 8.09 -13.63
CA LEU A 218 8.18 9.02 -12.98
C LEU A 218 7.04 9.48 -13.90
N ALA A 219 7.34 9.79 -15.16
CA ALA A 219 6.37 10.20 -16.17
C ALA A 219 5.39 9.06 -16.49
N TRP A 220 5.90 7.85 -16.74
CA TRP A 220 5.08 6.67 -17.01
C TRP A 220 4.18 6.32 -15.82
N LEU A 221 4.70 6.37 -14.58
CA LEU A 221 3.90 6.14 -13.37
C LEU A 221 2.85 7.24 -13.14
N LYS A 222 3.17 8.50 -13.44
CA LYS A 222 2.23 9.61 -13.38
C LYS A 222 1.07 9.40 -14.36
N ASP A 223 1.37 9.16 -15.64
CA ASP A 223 0.34 8.94 -16.66
C ASP A 223 -0.47 7.64 -16.41
N PHE A 224 0.14 6.59 -15.82
CA PHE A 224 -0.56 5.37 -15.40
C PHE A 224 -1.64 5.64 -14.33
N LEU A 225 -1.40 6.61 -13.44
CA LEU A 225 -2.29 6.96 -12.34
C LEU A 225 -3.31 8.05 -12.72
N GLU A 226 -2.95 8.93 -13.63
CA GLU A 226 -3.83 9.99 -14.15
C GLU A 226 -4.92 9.46 -15.11
N ASN A 227 -6.06 10.17 -15.15
CA ASN A 227 -7.18 9.93 -16.07
C ASN A 227 -7.73 8.48 -16.10
N ARG A 228 -7.49 7.71 -15.04
CA ARG A 228 -8.01 6.34 -14.88
C ARG A 228 -9.53 6.31 -14.76
N LYS A 229 -10.14 5.27 -15.33
CA LYS A 229 -11.58 5.02 -15.21
C LYS A 229 -11.84 3.58 -14.78
N GLN A 230 -12.88 3.40 -13.98
CA GLN A 230 -13.35 2.10 -13.54
C GLN A 230 -14.86 1.95 -13.71
N ARG A 231 -15.34 0.72 -13.89
CA ARG A 231 -16.77 0.37 -13.87
C ARG A 231 -16.99 -0.94 -13.13
N VAL A 232 -18.13 -1.13 -12.50
CA VAL A 232 -18.50 -2.40 -11.87
C VAL A 232 -19.07 -3.34 -12.92
N VAL A 233 -18.70 -4.62 -12.89
CA VAL A 233 -19.23 -5.66 -13.78
C VAL A 233 -19.81 -6.79 -12.95
N LEU A 234 -21.06 -7.17 -13.26
CA LEU A 234 -21.83 -8.23 -12.59
C LEU A 234 -22.48 -9.12 -13.65
N GLY A 235 -21.86 -10.26 -13.94
CA GLY A 235 -22.24 -11.09 -15.08
C GLY A 235 -22.18 -10.30 -16.38
N ASN A 236 -23.32 -10.21 -17.08
CA ASN A 236 -23.44 -9.49 -18.35
C ASN A 236 -23.72 -7.99 -18.18
N PHE A 237 -23.98 -7.51 -16.95
CA PHE A 237 -24.28 -6.10 -16.68
C PHE A 237 -23.00 -5.33 -16.32
N SER A 238 -22.88 -4.11 -16.82
CA SER A 238 -21.78 -3.20 -16.46
C SER A 238 -22.28 -1.80 -16.14
N SER A 239 -21.69 -1.15 -15.14
CA SER A 239 -21.99 0.24 -14.82
C SER A 239 -21.39 1.19 -15.86
N GLN A 240 -21.83 2.45 -15.81
CA GLN A 240 -21.10 3.55 -16.46
C GLN A 240 -19.66 3.65 -15.91
N TRP A 241 -18.77 4.21 -16.71
CA TRP A 241 -17.39 4.51 -16.34
C TRP A 241 -17.34 5.70 -15.36
N LYS A 242 -16.59 5.54 -14.27
CA LYS A 242 -16.33 6.60 -13.28
C LYS A 242 -14.82 6.85 -13.14
N GLY A 243 -14.43 8.11 -13.04
CA GLY A 243 -13.04 8.51 -12.82
C GLY A 243 -12.49 8.03 -11.47
N VAL A 244 -11.19 7.77 -11.43
CA VAL A 244 -10.45 7.43 -10.20
C VAL A 244 -9.45 8.54 -9.93
N HIS A 245 -9.70 9.33 -8.88
CA HIS A 245 -8.92 10.53 -8.53
C HIS A 245 -7.90 10.30 -7.39
N SER A 246 -7.91 9.13 -6.77
CA SER A 246 -6.98 8.76 -5.69
C SER A 246 -6.76 7.26 -5.69
N GLY A 247 -5.64 6.84 -5.10
CA GLY A 247 -5.31 5.44 -4.87
C GLY A 247 -4.65 4.73 -6.05
N VAL A 248 -4.17 3.53 -5.78
CA VAL A 248 -3.56 2.62 -6.75
C VAL A 248 -4.50 1.42 -6.93
N PRO A 249 -4.72 0.90 -8.17
CA PRO A 249 -5.73 -0.13 -8.40
C PRO A 249 -5.48 -1.41 -7.61
N GLN A 250 -6.49 -1.89 -6.87
CA GLN A 250 -6.37 -3.12 -6.09
C GLN A 250 -6.24 -4.34 -7.02
N GLY A 251 -5.02 -4.90 -7.08
CA GLY A 251 -4.63 -5.96 -8.02
C GLY A 251 -3.62 -5.53 -9.09
N SER A 252 -3.24 -4.24 -9.13
CA SER A 252 -2.09 -3.74 -9.89
C SER A 252 -0.77 -4.35 -9.40
N GLN A 253 0.18 -4.53 -10.31
CA GLN A 253 1.53 -4.99 -9.98
C GLN A 253 2.37 -3.88 -9.35
N ILE A 254 2.13 -2.62 -9.73
CA ILE A 254 2.77 -1.42 -9.15
C ILE A 254 2.36 -1.24 -7.69
N ASN A 255 1.16 -1.70 -7.31
CA ASN A 255 0.68 -1.60 -5.93
C ASN A 255 1.67 -2.19 -4.90
N ARG A 256 2.41 -3.24 -5.29
CA ARG A 256 3.45 -3.86 -4.46
C ARG A 256 4.70 -2.98 -4.33
N ALA A 257 5.10 -2.29 -5.40
CA ALA A 257 6.21 -1.32 -5.35
C ALA A 257 5.82 -0.06 -4.55
N SER A 258 4.59 0.45 -4.69
CA SER A 258 4.13 1.56 -3.84
C SER A 258 4.03 1.17 -2.37
N ALA A 259 3.72 -0.10 -2.04
CA ALA A 259 3.74 -0.58 -0.66
C ALA A 259 5.16 -0.55 -0.04
N LEU A 260 6.20 -0.93 -0.79
CA LEU A 260 7.60 -0.78 -0.37
C LEU A 260 7.96 0.69 -0.07
N LEU A 261 7.36 1.60 -0.82
CA LEU A 261 7.55 3.04 -0.70
C LEU A 261 6.62 3.69 0.32
N CYS A 262 5.77 2.95 1.04
CA CYS A 262 4.97 3.54 2.11
C CYS A 262 5.79 3.83 3.37
N ASP A 263 6.94 3.18 3.51
CA ASP A 263 7.76 3.24 4.72
C ASP A 263 8.31 4.66 5.01
N GLY A 264 8.47 4.98 6.30
CA GLY A 264 9.11 6.23 6.75
C GLY A 264 10.57 6.31 6.28
N PRO A 265 11.28 7.44 6.48
CA PRO A 265 12.73 7.43 6.34
C PRO A 265 13.29 6.45 7.38
N ALA A 266 14.18 5.55 6.95
CA ALA A 266 14.89 4.68 7.87
C ALA A 266 15.63 5.57 8.89
N GLY A 267 15.37 5.36 10.19
CA GLY A 267 15.91 6.19 11.27
C GLY A 267 15.17 7.52 11.55
N HIS A 268 14.11 7.88 10.82
CA HIS A 268 13.30 9.09 11.09
C HIS A 268 11.78 8.83 11.04
N LEU A 269 11.30 7.86 11.84
CA LEU A 269 10.13 8.20 12.65
C LEU A 269 10.57 9.39 13.51
N ARG A 270 9.87 10.53 13.44
CA ARG A 270 10.23 11.70 14.26
C ARG A 270 10.17 11.32 15.74
N GLY A 271 11.33 11.00 16.32
CA GLY A 271 11.50 10.91 17.75
C GLY A 271 11.18 12.29 18.30
N ALA A 272 10.10 12.40 19.08
CA ALA A 272 9.82 13.63 19.78
C ALA A 272 11.04 13.96 20.66
N LYS A 273 11.52 15.22 20.63
CA LYS A 273 12.64 15.65 21.49
C LYS A 273 12.33 15.50 22.99
N HIS A 274 11.07 15.32 23.34
CA HIS A 274 10.64 14.83 24.64
C HIS A 274 10.90 13.32 24.75
N LYS A 275 12.09 12.97 25.25
CA LYS A 275 12.29 11.66 25.88
C LYS A 275 11.23 11.50 26.98
N ILE A 276 10.53 10.37 26.99
CA ILE A 276 9.66 10.00 28.11
C ILE A 276 10.57 9.79 29.32
N ASP A 277 10.25 10.44 30.43
CA ASP A 277 11.06 10.37 31.64
C ASP A 277 11.10 8.94 32.20
N ARG A 278 12.26 8.57 32.77
CA ARG A 278 12.58 7.16 33.08
C ARG A 278 12.84 6.98 34.56
N GLU A 279 12.05 6.11 35.18
CA GLU A 279 12.39 5.50 36.47
C GLU A 279 12.36 3.96 36.34
N LEU A 280 13.18 3.22 37.11
CA LEU A 280 13.55 1.80 36.85
C LEU A 280 12.42 0.74 36.99
N SER A 281 12.17 0.14 38.16
CA SER A 281 11.13 -0.91 38.35
C SER A 281 11.52 -1.92 39.45
N LYS A 282 10.54 -2.66 39.98
CA LYS A 282 10.61 -3.93 40.72
C LYS A 282 9.30 -4.69 40.49
N ASN A 283 9.27 -5.63 39.56
CA ASN A 283 8.11 -6.51 39.35
C ASN A 283 8.54 -7.98 39.32
N SER A 284 7.78 -8.83 40.02
CA SER A 284 8.06 -10.26 40.16
C SER A 284 7.77 -11.02 38.87
N GLN A 285 8.77 -11.75 38.35
CA GLN A 285 8.74 -12.39 37.04
C GLN A 285 7.69 -13.51 36.86
N ARG A 286 7.02 -13.98 37.93
CA ARG A 286 6.30 -15.28 37.93
C ARG A 286 4.77 -15.25 37.82
N HIS A 287 4.11 -14.09 37.75
CA HIS A 287 2.63 -14.04 37.80
C HIS A 287 1.90 -13.59 36.53
N ASN A 288 2.54 -12.91 35.57
CA ASN A 288 1.85 -12.37 34.39
C ASN A 288 2.29 -13.04 33.08
N PHE A 289 1.72 -14.21 32.81
CA PHE A 289 1.94 -14.98 31.57
C PHE A 289 1.29 -14.29 30.35
N PHE A 290 2.10 -13.86 29.38
CA PHE A 290 1.89 -13.61 27.93
C PHE A 290 0.56 -13.10 27.30
N ARG A 291 -0.58 -12.96 28.00
CA ARG A 291 -1.87 -12.56 27.40
C ARG A 291 -2.73 -11.67 28.29
N ASN A 292 -2.23 -10.47 28.61
CA ASN A 292 -3.14 -9.35 28.85
C ASN A 292 -3.38 -8.60 27.53
N ARG A 293 -4.27 -9.15 26.69
CA ARG A 293 -4.55 -8.58 25.36
C ARG A 293 -5.54 -7.44 25.52
N VAL A 294 -5.03 -6.21 25.72
CA VAL A 294 -5.80 -4.98 25.99
C VAL A 294 -6.59 -4.46 24.77
N VAL A 295 -7.25 -5.35 24.01
CA VAL A 295 -8.00 -5.01 22.79
C VAL A 295 -9.18 -4.10 23.10
N SER A 296 -9.87 -4.34 24.22
CA SER A 296 -11.03 -3.57 24.63
C SER A 296 -10.69 -2.08 24.80
N SER A 297 -9.65 -1.75 25.56
CA SER A 297 -9.27 -0.34 25.80
C SER A 297 -8.73 0.36 24.55
N TRP A 298 -8.00 -0.34 23.69
CA TRP A 298 -7.52 0.22 22.42
C TRP A 298 -8.66 0.38 21.39
N ASN A 299 -9.62 -0.54 21.33
CA ASN A 299 -10.82 -0.39 20.48
C ASN A 299 -11.82 0.63 21.06
N ALA A 300 -11.76 0.94 22.35
CA ALA A 300 -12.55 1.97 23.01
C ALA A 300 -11.92 3.39 22.90
N LEU A 301 -10.81 3.54 22.17
CA LEU A 301 -10.23 4.85 21.88
C LEU A 301 -11.25 5.74 21.13
N PRO A 302 -11.37 7.04 21.48
CA PRO A 302 -12.32 7.93 20.82
C PRO A 302 -12.14 7.96 19.30
N ALA A 303 -13.25 8.03 18.57
CA ALA A 303 -13.24 8.07 17.10
C ALA A 303 -12.37 9.22 16.53
N SER A 304 -12.26 10.35 17.25
CA SER A 304 -11.39 11.49 16.90
C SER A 304 -9.89 11.20 16.99
N LEU A 305 -9.50 10.19 17.77
CA LEU A 305 -8.13 9.73 17.95
C LEU A 305 -7.82 8.62 16.92
N VAL A 306 -8.73 7.65 16.75
CA VAL A 306 -8.63 6.58 15.75
C VAL A 306 -8.66 7.13 14.31
N ALA A 307 -9.42 8.19 14.04
CA ALA A 307 -9.51 8.82 12.72
C ALA A 307 -8.36 9.82 12.41
N ALA A 308 -7.26 9.80 13.16
CA ALA A 308 -6.12 10.66 12.89
C ALA A 308 -5.52 10.42 11.49
N ASN A 309 -5.27 11.51 10.75
CA ASN A 309 -4.79 11.45 9.36
C ASN A 309 -3.26 11.27 9.22
N SER A 310 -2.52 11.13 10.33
CA SER A 310 -1.10 10.78 10.35
C SER A 310 -0.71 10.12 11.67
N VAL A 311 0.39 9.36 11.67
CA VAL A 311 0.95 8.71 12.88
C VAL A 311 1.33 9.76 13.95
N ASP A 312 1.88 10.89 13.54
CA ASP A 312 2.25 11.96 14.48
C ASP A 312 1.01 12.63 15.09
N ARG A 313 -0.08 12.80 14.32
CA ARG A 313 -1.35 13.30 14.86
C ARG A 313 -2.01 12.27 15.78
N PHE A 314 -1.92 10.99 15.46
CA PHE A 314 -2.38 9.90 16.33
C PHE A 314 -1.65 9.95 17.68
N LYS A 315 -0.30 9.97 17.67
CA LYS A 315 0.53 10.08 18.88
C LYS A 315 0.18 11.32 19.71
N ASN A 316 0.16 12.51 19.09
CA ASN A 316 -0.18 13.76 19.78
C ASN A 316 -1.60 13.76 20.38
N ASN A 317 -2.57 13.13 19.71
CA ASN A 317 -3.93 12.98 20.23
C ASN A 317 -3.98 11.94 21.36
N TYR A 318 -3.23 10.84 21.24
CA TYR A 318 -3.11 9.80 22.25
C TYR A 318 -2.46 10.34 23.53
N ASP A 319 -1.37 11.10 23.44
CA ASP A 319 -0.72 11.69 24.60
C ASP A 319 -1.64 12.68 25.34
N LYS A 320 -2.43 13.48 24.60
CA LYS A 320 -3.44 14.37 25.18
C LYS A 320 -4.57 13.59 25.87
N TRP A 321 -5.09 12.56 25.21
CA TRP A 321 -6.15 11.70 25.75
C TRP A 321 -5.68 10.93 26.98
N ASN A 322 -4.50 10.32 26.92
CA ASN A 322 -3.91 9.56 28.02
C ASN A 322 -3.66 10.48 29.22
N ARG A 323 -3.06 11.67 29.04
CA ARG A 323 -2.92 12.67 30.12
C ARG A 323 -4.26 13.11 30.74
N SER A 324 -5.34 13.14 29.96
CA SER A 324 -6.68 13.45 30.49
C SER A 324 -7.26 12.33 31.37
N ILE A 325 -6.82 11.08 31.16
CA ILE A 325 -7.22 9.89 31.92
C ILE A 325 -6.30 9.65 33.11
N SER A 326 -4.98 9.84 32.99
CA SER A 326 -4.00 9.68 34.08
C SER A 326 -4.28 10.61 35.28
N ARG A 327 -5.05 11.70 35.09
CA ARG A 327 -5.58 12.52 36.19
C ARG A 327 -6.63 11.81 37.09
N ARG A 328 -6.99 10.55 36.80
CA ARG A 328 -7.98 9.75 37.57
C ARG A 328 -7.46 8.42 38.11
N SER A 329 -6.20 8.03 37.88
CA SER A 329 -5.64 6.80 38.45
C SER A 329 -4.11 6.83 38.55
N THR A 330 -3.60 6.73 39.79
CA THR A 330 -2.18 6.59 40.11
C THR A 330 -1.69 5.15 39.89
N LEU A 331 -1.29 4.81 38.67
CA LEU A 331 -0.60 3.55 38.36
C LEU A 331 0.60 3.80 37.44
N ASP A 332 1.78 3.71 38.04
CA ASP A 332 3.09 3.93 37.43
C ASP A 332 3.46 2.74 36.52
N THR A 333 3.63 3.00 35.23
CA THR A 333 3.88 1.97 34.21
C THR A 333 4.99 2.41 33.27
N ARG A 334 6.00 1.57 33.10
CA ARG A 334 7.24 1.89 32.38
C ARG A 334 7.26 1.17 31.04
N LEU A 335 7.66 1.89 29.99
CA LEU A 335 7.52 1.48 28.60
C LEU A 335 8.80 1.81 27.81
N ILE A 336 9.42 0.82 27.20
CA ILE A 336 10.56 1.03 26.29
C ILE A 336 10.14 0.70 24.86
N GLU A 337 10.45 1.67 23.99
CA GLU A 337 10.49 1.66 22.52
C GLU A 337 9.37 0.94 21.74
N VAL A 338 8.45 1.76 21.22
CA VAL A 338 7.46 1.35 20.23
C VAL A 338 8.15 1.06 18.89
N LYS A 339 8.45 -0.22 18.62
CA LYS A 339 8.70 -0.67 17.24
C LYS A 339 7.38 -0.64 16.47
N LEU A 340 7.23 0.39 15.64
CA LEU A 340 6.02 0.68 14.87
C LEU A 340 5.94 -0.26 13.66
N ILE A 341 5.32 -1.42 13.83
CA ILE A 341 5.14 -2.38 12.72
C ILE A 341 3.96 -1.91 11.89
N VAL A 342 4.27 -1.32 10.73
CA VAL A 342 3.28 -0.97 9.72
C VAL A 342 3.12 -2.15 8.78
N GLU A 343 2.16 -3.04 9.07
CA GLU A 343 1.76 -4.04 8.07
C GLU A 343 0.85 -3.37 7.02
N ILE A 344 1.41 -3.04 5.86
CA ILE A 344 0.63 -2.75 4.66
C ILE A 344 0.48 -4.04 3.86
N LEU A 345 -0.69 -4.67 4.00
CA LEU A 345 -1.15 -5.86 3.28
C LEU A 345 -1.92 -5.48 2.00
#